data_AF-A0A409X2Q6-F1
#
_entry.id   AF-A0A409X2Q6-F1
#
_cell.length_a   1.000
_cell.length_b   1.000
_cell.length_c   1.000
_cell.angle_alpha   90.00
_cell.angle_beta   90.00
_cell.angle_gamma   90.00
#
_symmetry.space_group_name_H-M   'P 1'
#
loop_
_entity.id
_entity.type
_entity.pdbx_description
1 polymer ?
#
loop_
_entity_poly.entity_id
_entity_poly.type
_entity_poly.pdbx_seq_one_letter_code
_entity_poly.pdbx_strand_id
1 'polypeptide(L)'
;MSPLASEALIKTINLSQCDGPSDATVVVVPLPKNTVAIVFGQMIAEWKQRFNTYLLDTDNIVIDPQVVWDATTNGSRFDITKVVPQSIVPPDPHVFSIGPYSQDYNIAVYCSHKRPGAGSFAQSDPRHTFNSFKIGSKNAVTFTMVHAEDGGDTDYHDTVVGVAVNYLTK
;
A
#
# COMPACT_ATOMS: atom_id res chain seq x y z
N MET A 1 -20.19 -2.98 10.33
CA MET A 1 -19.30 -3.82 9.51
C MET A 1 -19.92 -4.00 8.14
N SER A 2 -19.45 -3.20 7.20
CA SER A 2 -19.75 -3.30 5.79
C SER A 2 -19.13 -4.59 5.18
N PRO A 3 -19.74 -5.17 4.13
CA PRO A 3 -19.12 -6.29 3.42
C PRO A 3 -17.80 -5.84 2.78
N LEU A 4 -16.80 -6.71 2.79
CA LEU A 4 -15.51 -6.46 2.16
C LEU A 4 -15.69 -6.30 0.64
N ALA A 5 -15.04 -5.28 0.06
CA ALA A 5 -15.06 -5.09 -1.39
C ALA A 5 -14.37 -6.26 -2.11
N SER A 6 -14.83 -6.56 -3.32
CA SER A 6 -14.25 -7.65 -4.13
C SER A 6 -12.94 -7.26 -4.81
N GLU A 7 -12.70 -5.96 -5.00
CA GLU A 7 -11.56 -5.40 -5.71
C GLU A 7 -11.02 -4.17 -4.97
N ALA A 8 -9.80 -3.76 -5.33
CA ALA A 8 -9.24 -2.52 -4.83
C ALA A 8 -9.99 -1.30 -5.37
N LEU A 9 -9.91 -0.19 -4.66
CA LEU A 9 -10.62 1.04 -5.00
C LEU A 9 -9.94 2.27 -4.38
N ILE A 10 -10.12 3.44 -4.99
CA ILE A 10 -9.57 4.70 -4.47
C ILE A 10 -10.56 5.34 -3.49
N LYS A 11 -10.07 5.80 -2.32
CA LYS A 11 -10.85 6.57 -1.34
C LYS A 11 -10.06 7.72 -0.76
N THR A 12 -10.79 8.71 -0.26
CA THR A 12 -10.26 9.67 0.72
C THR A 12 -10.47 9.10 2.12
N ILE A 13 -9.38 8.97 2.89
CA ILE A 13 -9.37 8.40 4.26
C ILE A 13 -8.65 9.38 5.20
N ASN A 14 -9.14 9.50 6.42
CA ASN A 14 -8.45 10.22 7.47
C ASN A 14 -7.39 9.33 8.13
N LEU A 15 -6.12 9.63 7.86
CA LEU A 15 -4.96 8.91 8.40
C LEU A 15 -4.28 9.65 9.57
N SER A 16 -4.84 10.79 9.99
CA SER A 16 -4.24 11.66 11.03
C SER A 16 -4.10 11.00 12.40
N GLN A 17 -4.87 9.94 12.66
CA GLN A 17 -4.73 9.14 13.88
C GLN A 17 -3.45 8.29 13.90
N CYS A 18 -2.75 8.19 12.76
CA CYS A 18 -1.60 7.29 12.57
C CYS A 18 -0.43 7.98 11.82
N ASP A 19 -0.16 9.24 12.13
CA ASP A 19 0.89 10.07 11.51
C ASP A 19 0.72 10.34 9.99
N GLY A 20 -0.49 10.19 9.44
CA GLY A 20 -0.82 10.51 8.04
C GLY A 20 -1.65 11.80 7.87
N PRO A 21 -1.97 12.19 6.62
CA PRO A 21 -2.88 13.33 6.35
C PRO A 21 -4.33 13.04 6.77
N SER A 22 -5.10 14.09 7.08
CA SER A 22 -6.53 13.97 7.43
C SER A 22 -7.47 13.72 6.25
N ASP A 23 -6.98 13.94 5.03
CA ASP A 23 -7.72 13.93 3.77
C ASP A 23 -6.92 13.18 2.68
N ALA A 24 -6.34 12.03 3.05
CA ALA A 24 -5.45 11.27 2.18
C ALA A 24 -6.21 10.50 1.10
N THR A 25 -5.85 10.68 -0.16
CA THR A 25 -6.28 9.82 -1.27
C THR A 25 -5.41 8.57 -1.29
N VAL A 26 -6.03 7.41 -1.09
CA VAL A 26 -5.35 6.12 -0.97
C VAL A 26 -5.98 5.09 -1.91
N VAL A 27 -5.20 4.06 -2.27
CA VAL A 27 -5.77 2.82 -2.80
C VAL A 27 -6.04 1.88 -1.64
N VAL A 28 -7.30 1.50 -1.47
CA VAL A 28 -7.75 0.52 -0.48
C VAL A 28 -7.77 -0.86 -1.13
N VAL A 29 -6.98 -1.79 -0.60
CA VAL A 29 -6.87 -3.18 -1.05
C VAL A 29 -7.57 -4.09 -0.04
N PRO A 30 -8.59 -4.86 -0.45
CA PRO A 30 -9.24 -5.85 0.40
C PRO A 30 -8.27 -6.89 0.94
N LEU A 31 -8.32 -7.15 2.24
CA LEU A 31 -7.55 -8.19 2.92
C LEU A 31 -8.52 -9.16 3.64
N PRO A 32 -9.04 -10.19 2.94
CA PRO A 32 -9.92 -11.16 3.55
C PRO A 32 -9.23 -11.92 4.70
N LYS A 33 -9.99 -12.38 5.68
CA LYS A 33 -9.49 -13.26 6.74
C LYS A 33 -8.80 -14.49 6.15
N ASN A 34 -7.84 -15.04 6.89
CA ASN A 34 -7.02 -16.19 6.48
C ASN A 34 -6.30 -15.99 5.15
N THR A 35 -5.91 -14.76 4.83
CA THR A 35 -5.02 -14.43 3.71
C THR A 35 -3.77 -13.72 4.23
N VAL A 36 -2.68 -13.78 3.46
CA VAL A 36 -1.46 -13.01 3.74
C VAL A 36 -1.26 -12.03 2.61
N ALA A 37 -1.11 -10.75 2.93
CA ALA A 37 -0.69 -9.76 1.95
C ALA A 37 0.82 -9.60 1.95
N ILE A 38 1.40 -9.50 0.76
CA ILE A 38 2.81 -9.21 0.51
C ILE A 38 2.87 -7.87 -0.22
N VAL A 39 3.59 -6.91 0.36
CA VAL A 39 3.73 -5.55 -0.13
C VAL A 39 5.19 -5.28 -0.50
N PHE A 40 5.41 -4.73 -1.69
CA PHE A 40 6.71 -4.34 -2.21
C PHE A 40 6.55 -3.18 -3.20
N GLY A 41 7.63 -2.46 -3.53
CA GLY A 41 7.54 -1.36 -4.49
C GLY A 41 8.84 -1.01 -5.19
N GLN A 42 8.71 -0.22 -6.25
CA GLN A 42 9.78 0.32 -7.07
C GLN A 42 9.50 1.79 -7.40
N MET A 43 10.55 2.60 -7.40
CA MET A 43 10.55 3.99 -7.83
C MET A 43 11.09 4.11 -9.25
N ILE A 44 10.42 4.90 -10.09
CA ILE A 44 10.87 5.29 -11.43
C ILE A 44 10.61 6.80 -11.56
N ALA A 45 11.34 7.61 -10.79
CA ALA A 45 11.11 9.05 -10.72
C ALA A 45 12.41 9.81 -10.49
N GLU A 46 12.40 11.11 -10.78
CA GLU A 46 13.49 12.02 -10.41
C GLU A 46 13.41 12.44 -8.94
N TRP A 47 12.20 12.62 -8.41
CA TRP A 47 11.98 13.13 -7.06
C TRP A 47 11.90 12.00 -6.05
N LYS A 48 12.25 12.29 -4.79
CA LYS A 48 12.17 11.29 -3.72
C LYS A 48 10.73 10.82 -3.57
N GLN A 49 10.53 9.51 -3.58
CA GLN A 49 9.22 8.90 -3.43
C GLN A 49 9.09 8.24 -2.06
N ARG A 50 7.86 8.20 -1.55
CA ARG A 50 7.48 7.53 -0.32
C ARG A 50 6.10 6.91 -0.50
N PHE A 51 5.93 5.69 0.00
CA PHE A 51 4.60 5.19 0.28
C PHE A 51 4.49 4.69 1.71
N ASN A 52 3.26 4.71 2.22
CA ASN A 52 2.89 4.23 3.53
C ASN A 52 1.76 3.22 3.38
N THR A 53 1.72 2.23 4.26
CA THR A 53 0.56 1.35 4.40
C THR A 53 -0.04 1.44 5.77
N TYR A 54 -1.36 1.27 5.79
CA TYR A 54 -2.19 1.32 6.98
C TYR A 54 -3.13 0.14 6.97
N LEU A 55 -3.35 -0.46 8.14
CA LEU A 55 -4.39 -1.46 8.32
C LEU A 55 -5.69 -0.73 8.66
N LEU A 56 -6.74 -1.02 7.91
CA LEU A 56 -8.06 -0.48 8.14
C LEU A 56 -9.04 -1.60 8.51
N ASP A 57 -10.09 -1.25 9.25
CA ASP A 57 -11.24 -2.13 9.38
C ASP A 57 -12.09 -2.18 8.08
N THR A 58 -13.16 -2.96 8.10
CA THR A 58 -14.07 -3.09 6.94
C THR A 58 -14.89 -1.83 6.64
N ASP A 59 -15.00 -0.93 7.61
CA ASP A 59 -15.65 0.38 7.47
C ASP A 59 -14.64 1.46 7.02
N ASN A 60 -13.37 1.09 6.79
CA ASN A 60 -12.23 1.91 6.34
C ASN A 60 -11.74 2.90 7.41
N ILE A 61 -11.96 2.59 8.69
CA ILE A 61 -11.38 3.32 9.80
C ILE A 61 -9.96 2.77 10.03
N VAL A 62 -9.00 3.68 10.18
CA VAL A 62 -7.61 3.31 10.43
C VAL A 62 -7.48 2.65 11.80
N ILE A 63 -6.83 1.49 11.81
CA ILE A 63 -6.52 0.74 13.03
C ILE A 63 -5.10 1.09 13.46
N ASP A 64 -4.14 0.85 12.56
CA ASP A 64 -2.71 1.04 12.84
C ASP A 64 -1.96 1.49 11.57
N PRO A 65 -0.96 2.37 11.68
CA PRO A 65 0.05 2.48 10.62
C PRO A 65 0.83 1.16 10.60
N GLN A 66 1.20 0.70 9.41
CA GLN A 66 1.94 -0.55 9.28
C GLN A 66 3.40 -0.26 8.99
N VAL A 67 3.68 0.39 7.87
CA VAL A 67 5.06 0.54 7.41
C VAL A 67 5.21 1.83 6.59
N VAL A 68 6.41 2.40 6.66
CA VAL A 68 6.86 3.52 5.82
C VAL A 68 7.97 3.03 4.91
N TRP A 69 7.85 3.36 3.64
CA TRP A 69 8.81 3.02 2.60
C TRP A 69 9.34 4.27 1.95
N ASP A 70 10.65 4.36 1.81
CA ASP A 70 11.31 5.46 1.11
C ASP A 70 12.15 4.92 -0.05
N ALA A 71 12.18 5.67 -1.15
CA ALA A 71 13.13 5.47 -2.24
C ALA A 71 13.75 6.83 -2.60
N THR A 72 15.08 6.88 -2.66
CA THR A 72 15.82 8.13 -2.92
C THR A 72 16.61 8.13 -4.23
N THR A 73 16.61 7.01 -4.95
CA THR A 73 17.39 6.84 -6.17
C THR A 73 16.48 6.37 -7.29
N ASN A 74 16.57 7.02 -8.45
CA ASN A 74 15.78 6.62 -9.62
C ASN A 74 16.05 5.14 -9.98
N GLY A 75 15.00 4.39 -10.32
CA GLY A 75 15.07 2.98 -10.69
C GLY A 75 15.34 2.03 -9.53
N SER A 76 15.21 2.48 -8.28
CA SER A 76 15.47 1.67 -7.09
C SER A 76 14.21 0.99 -6.53
N ARG A 77 14.42 -0.06 -5.74
CA ARG A 77 13.37 -0.59 -4.85
C ARG A 77 13.17 0.37 -3.70
N PHE A 78 11.99 0.33 -3.11
CA PHE A 78 11.76 1.00 -1.85
C PHE A 78 12.38 0.23 -0.68
N ASP A 79 12.92 0.96 0.28
CA ASP A 79 13.40 0.46 1.56
C ASP A 79 12.36 0.70 2.64
N ILE A 80 12.14 -0.31 3.49
CA ILE A 80 11.36 -0.18 4.72
C ILE A 80 12.16 0.65 5.72
N THR A 81 11.71 1.87 6.00
CA THR A 81 12.39 2.79 6.93
C THR A 81 11.75 2.83 8.31
N LYS A 82 10.49 2.41 8.43
CA LYS A 82 9.78 2.29 9.72
C LYS A 82 8.75 1.16 9.62
N VAL A 83 8.66 0.34 10.66
CA VAL A 83 7.60 -0.66 10.86
C VAL A 83 6.89 -0.38 12.19
N VAL A 84 5.57 -0.54 12.20
CA VAL A 84 4.72 -0.40 13.37
C VAL A 84 3.82 -1.65 13.46
N PRO A 85 3.80 -2.35 14.61
CA PRO A 85 4.64 -2.14 15.79
C PRO A 85 6.12 -2.46 15.50
N GLN A 86 7.03 -1.74 16.16
CA GLN A 86 8.50 -1.86 15.96
C GLN A 86 9.06 -3.25 16.32
N SER A 87 8.27 -4.09 17.00
CA SER A 87 8.63 -5.48 17.30
C SER A 87 8.63 -6.39 16.08
N ILE A 88 8.03 -5.96 14.96
CA ILE A 88 8.06 -6.70 13.70
C ILE A 88 9.32 -6.28 12.93
N VAL A 89 10.23 -7.24 12.74
CA VAL A 89 11.43 -7.07 11.91
C VAL A 89 11.23 -7.86 10.62
N PRO A 90 11.01 -7.19 9.47
CA PRO A 90 10.92 -7.87 8.19
C PRO A 90 12.25 -8.57 7.87
N PRO A 91 12.23 -9.83 7.40
CA PRO A 91 13.45 -10.52 7.00
C PRO A 91 14.08 -9.93 5.73
N ASP A 92 13.27 -9.29 4.87
CA ASP A 92 13.70 -8.56 3.68
C ASP A 92 13.35 -7.07 3.87
N PRO A 93 14.33 -6.14 3.77
CA PRO A 93 14.08 -4.72 3.95
C PRO A 93 13.24 -4.09 2.83
N HIS A 94 12.94 -4.81 1.74
CA HIS A 94 12.14 -4.31 0.62
C HIS A 94 10.75 -4.94 0.53
N VAL A 95 10.43 -5.91 1.38
CA VAL A 95 9.17 -6.67 1.32
C VAL A 95 8.56 -6.79 2.71
N PHE A 96 7.28 -6.45 2.81
CA PHE A 96 6.51 -6.63 4.04
C PHE A 96 5.38 -7.63 3.85
N SER A 97 5.29 -8.60 4.75
CA SER A 97 4.19 -9.57 4.80
C SER A 97 3.31 -9.30 6.01
N ILE A 98 2.00 -9.24 5.80
CA ILE A 98 1.00 -8.93 6.83
C ILE A 98 -0.13 -9.95 6.84
N GLY A 99 -0.64 -10.26 8.03
CA GLY A 99 -1.57 -11.36 8.26
C GLY A 99 -0.85 -12.71 8.47
N PRO A 100 -1.59 -13.82 8.55
CA PRO A 100 -3.03 -13.90 8.39
C PRO A 100 -3.80 -13.41 9.61
N TYR A 101 -4.97 -12.81 9.35
CA TYR A 101 -5.91 -12.35 10.37
C TYR A 101 -7.14 -13.26 10.45
N SER A 102 -7.78 -13.31 11.62
CA SER A 102 -9.04 -14.04 11.83
C SER A 102 -10.28 -13.30 11.33
N GLN A 103 -10.14 -12.00 11.04
CA GLN A 103 -11.20 -11.13 10.54
C GLN A 103 -10.77 -10.42 9.25
N ASP A 104 -11.76 -9.93 8.51
CA ASP A 104 -11.54 -9.18 7.28
C ASP A 104 -11.04 -7.77 7.61
N TYR A 105 -10.09 -7.29 6.83
CA TYR A 105 -9.50 -5.96 6.93
C TYR A 105 -9.30 -5.36 5.55
N ASN A 106 -8.79 -4.14 5.49
CA ASN A 106 -8.24 -3.56 4.29
C ASN A 106 -6.81 -3.05 4.53
N ILE A 107 -6.04 -2.95 3.45
CA ILE A 107 -4.76 -2.24 3.44
C ILE A 107 -4.95 -0.95 2.64
N ALA A 108 -4.71 0.20 3.25
CA ALA A 108 -4.60 1.45 2.49
C ALA A 108 -3.14 1.67 2.08
N VAL A 109 -2.92 2.01 0.81
CA VAL A 109 -1.63 2.45 0.25
C VAL A 109 -1.72 3.94 -0.05
N TYR A 110 -0.91 4.73 0.65
CA TYR A 110 -0.78 6.18 0.47
C TYR A 110 0.55 6.50 -0.18
N CYS A 111 0.54 7.17 -1.34
CA CYS A 111 1.74 7.56 -2.08
C CYS A 111 2.01 9.06 -1.94
N SER A 112 3.27 9.42 -1.78
CA SER A 112 3.70 10.81 -1.64
C SER A 112 5.11 11.02 -2.20
N HIS A 113 5.42 12.25 -2.59
CA HIS A 113 6.70 12.61 -3.17
C HIS A 113 7.27 13.85 -2.49
N LYS A 114 8.58 14.07 -2.66
CA LYS A 114 9.26 15.27 -2.17
C LYS A 114 10.14 15.88 -3.25
N ARG A 115 9.67 17.00 -3.80
CA ARG A 115 10.38 17.82 -4.80
C ARG A 115 11.70 18.37 -4.23
N PRO A 116 12.71 18.63 -5.07
CA PRO A 116 13.92 19.33 -4.65
C PRO A 116 13.60 20.66 -3.97
N GLY A 117 14.17 20.91 -2.79
CA GLY A 117 13.94 22.13 -2.01
C GLY A 117 12.62 22.17 -1.21
N ALA A 118 11.71 21.20 -1.37
CA ALA A 118 10.50 21.14 -0.56
C ALA A 118 10.82 20.81 0.91
N GLY A 119 10.05 21.38 1.84
CA GLY A 119 10.18 21.08 3.28
C GLY A 119 9.57 19.73 3.65
N SER A 120 8.43 19.40 3.05
CA SER A 120 7.62 18.21 3.36
C SER A 120 7.32 17.38 2.10
N PHE A 121 6.80 16.18 2.32
CA PHE A 121 6.21 15.37 1.26
C PHE A 121 4.83 15.93 0.88
N ALA A 122 4.47 15.84 -0.39
CA ALA A 122 3.14 16.12 -0.93
C ALA A 122 2.51 14.82 -1.43
N GLN A 123 1.18 14.73 -1.39
CA GLN A 123 0.45 13.58 -1.91
C GLN A 123 0.69 13.43 -3.43
N SER A 124 0.94 12.21 -3.88
CA SER A 124 0.96 11.85 -5.31
C SER A 124 -0.43 11.39 -5.75
N ASP A 125 -0.77 11.52 -7.03
CA ASP A 125 -2.07 11.08 -7.58
C ASP A 125 -2.06 9.56 -7.84
N PRO A 126 -2.80 8.74 -7.07
CA PRO A 126 -2.70 7.30 -7.19
C PRO A 126 -3.72 6.73 -8.18
N ARG A 127 -3.32 5.69 -8.89
CA ARG A 127 -4.16 4.80 -9.69
C ARG A 127 -3.87 3.36 -9.31
N HIS A 128 -4.72 2.44 -9.79
CA HIS A 128 -4.47 1.02 -9.59
C HIS A 128 -4.99 0.15 -10.73
N THR A 129 -4.37 -1.02 -10.85
CA THR A 129 -4.87 -2.16 -11.64
C THR A 129 -5.02 -3.37 -10.71
N PHE A 130 -6.09 -4.13 -10.88
CA PHE A 130 -6.39 -5.32 -10.08
C PHE A 130 -6.50 -6.56 -10.97
N ASN A 131 -5.94 -7.68 -10.52
CA ASN A 131 -6.09 -8.98 -11.15
C ASN A 131 -6.31 -10.09 -10.11
N SER A 132 -7.10 -11.09 -10.47
CA SER A 132 -7.34 -12.28 -9.65
C SER A 132 -6.83 -13.53 -10.38
N PHE A 133 -5.97 -14.29 -9.71
CA PHE A 133 -5.37 -15.52 -10.20
C PHE A 133 -5.98 -16.71 -9.46
N LYS A 134 -6.61 -17.61 -10.22
CA LYS A 134 -7.30 -18.79 -9.70
C LYS A 134 -6.53 -20.06 -10.01
N ILE A 135 -6.63 -21.02 -9.10
CA ILE A 135 -6.24 -22.41 -9.34
C ILE A 135 -7.51 -23.25 -9.26
N GLY A 136 -7.98 -23.76 -10.39
CA GLY A 136 -9.33 -24.31 -10.51
C GLY A 136 -10.38 -23.22 -10.27
N SER A 137 -11.34 -23.48 -9.38
CA SER A 137 -12.42 -22.53 -9.02
C SER A 137 -12.09 -21.62 -7.82
N LYS A 138 -10.95 -21.84 -7.15
CA LYS A 138 -10.55 -21.09 -5.94
C LYS A 138 -9.60 -19.96 -6.30
N ASN A 139 -9.77 -18.80 -5.64
CA ASN A 139 -8.77 -17.74 -5.68
C ASN A 139 -7.49 -18.24 -5.01
N ALA A 140 -6.36 -18.10 -5.69
CA ALA A 140 -5.05 -18.42 -5.14
C ALA A 140 -4.33 -17.13 -4.72
N VAL A 141 -4.32 -16.14 -5.60
CA VAL A 141 -3.70 -14.83 -5.37
C VAL A 141 -4.57 -13.75 -6.01
N THR A 142 -4.81 -12.65 -5.30
CA THR A 142 -5.19 -11.39 -5.95
C THR A 142 -4.01 -10.44 -5.93
N PHE A 143 -3.84 -9.67 -6.99
CA PHE A 143 -2.75 -8.72 -7.12
C PHE A 143 -3.31 -7.34 -7.46
N THR A 144 -3.01 -6.37 -6.61
CA THR A 144 -3.23 -4.96 -6.89
C THR A 144 -1.90 -4.30 -7.17
N MET A 145 -1.75 -3.73 -8.36
CA MET A 145 -0.68 -2.79 -8.66
C MET A 145 -1.22 -1.39 -8.38
N VAL A 146 -0.63 -0.69 -7.42
CA VAL A 146 -0.82 0.75 -7.21
C VAL A 146 0.28 1.47 -7.98
N HIS A 147 -0.07 2.51 -8.71
CA HIS A 147 0.92 3.32 -9.43
C HIS A 147 0.52 4.79 -9.35
N ALA A 148 1.46 5.69 -9.12
CA ALA A 148 1.17 7.08 -8.77
C ALA A 148 2.05 8.08 -9.51
N GLU A 149 1.48 9.27 -9.74
CA GLU A 149 2.08 10.43 -10.41
C GLU A 149 2.44 11.52 -9.39
N ASP A 150 3.65 12.05 -9.45
CA ASP A 150 4.14 13.11 -8.57
C ASP A 150 3.92 14.54 -9.11
N GLY A 151 3.45 14.64 -10.35
CA GLY A 151 3.13 15.89 -11.04
C GLY A 151 4.34 16.52 -11.70
N GLY A 152 5.40 15.74 -11.93
CA GLY A 152 6.46 16.06 -12.88
C GLY A 152 6.00 15.89 -14.32
N ASP A 153 5.17 14.87 -14.59
CA ASP A 153 4.52 14.65 -15.87
C ASP A 153 3.12 13.98 -15.75
N THR A 154 2.82 12.96 -16.56
CA THR A 154 1.52 12.25 -16.57
C THR A 154 1.66 10.76 -16.88
N ASP A 155 2.83 10.16 -16.66
CA ASP A 155 3.08 8.76 -17.00
C ASP A 155 2.63 7.76 -15.92
N TYR A 156 2.39 8.24 -14.70
CA TYR A 156 1.93 7.47 -13.54
C TYR A 156 2.83 6.28 -13.17
N HIS A 157 4.15 6.37 -13.38
CA HIS A 157 5.08 5.33 -12.97
C HIS A 157 6.09 5.75 -11.90
N ASP A 158 6.01 6.97 -11.37
CA ASP A 158 6.94 7.50 -10.37
C ASP A 158 7.10 6.56 -9.17
N THR A 159 5.95 6.09 -8.68
CA THR A 159 5.84 5.09 -7.63
C THR A 159 5.01 3.92 -8.13
N VAL A 160 5.54 2.70 -8.07
CA VAL A 160 4.81 1.46 -8.36
C VAL A 160 4.87 0.54 -7.13
N VAL A 161 3.71 0.16 -6.59
CA VAL A 161 3.57 -0.72 -5.42
C VAL A 161 2.76 -1.96 -5.81
N GLY A 162 3.29 -3.14 -5.50
CA GLY A 162 2.56 -4.40 -5.59
C GLY A 162 1.99 -4.79 -4.24
N VAL A 163 0.70 -5.13 -4.21
CA VAL A 163 0.03 -5.78 -3.07
C VAL A 163 -0.53 -7.12 -3.54
N ALA A 164 0.15 -8.21 -3.17
CA ALA A 164 -0.27 -9.57 -3.48
C ALA A 164 -0.97 -10.19 -2.26
N VAL A 165 -2.26 -10.50 -2.37
CA VAL A 165 -3.04 -11.14 -1.31
C VAL A 165 -3.16 -12.63 -1.64
N ASN A 166 -2.44 -13.44 -0.86
CA ASN A 166 -2.37 -14.89 -0.99
C ASN A 166 -3.43 -15.57 -0.14
N TYR A 167 -4.27 -16.39 -0.75
CA TYR A 167 -5.31 -17.15 -0.07
C TYR A 167 -4.72 -18.43 0.52
N LEU A 168 -4.81 -18.60 1.85
CA LEU A 168 -4.22 -19.75 2.54
C LEU A 168 -5.13 -20.99 2.54
N THR A 169 -6.28 -20.95 1.85
CA THR A 169 -7.20 -22.07 1.80
C THR A 169 -6.54 -23.29 1.17
N LYS A 170 -6.58 -24.42 1.89
CA LYS A 170 -6.31 -25.76 1.34
C LYS A 170 -7.42 -26.17 0.36
#